data_AF-A0A2E2YKW6-F1
#
_entry.id   AF-A0A2E2YKW6-F1
#
_cell.length_a   1.000
_cell.length_b   1.000
_cell.length_c   1.000
_cell.angle_alpha   90.00
_cell.angle_beta   90.00
_cell.angle_gamma   90.00
#
_symmetry.space_group_name_H-M   'P 1'
#
loop_
_entity.id
_entity.type
_entity.pdbx_description
1 polymer ?
#
loop_
_entity_poly.entity_id
_entity_poly.type
_entity_poly.pdbx_seq_one_letter_code
_entity_poly.pdbx_strand_id
1 'polypeptide(L)'
;MPQQYHATDPNSGLEVTVTGDFPDEPDDRVRIARTSNLFTRLISTILTTSDPKDRRDRFRAIETQLEMADALIRGDMAEVQELMSNTLKSMGVTEEQLKDAEEQLKQQLESLGSDPGAINFIFGTSPTDSGEIEEIDTLEDVSFEDITLEDFPKITDEENSDEQTSHDAEDENTN
;
A
#
# COMPACT_ATOMS: atom_id res chain seq x y z
N MET A 1 8.59 -32.56 10.52
CA MET A 1 8.90 -31.42 11.41
C MET A 1 8.63 -30.16 10.62
N PRO A 2 8.03 -29.12 11.22
CA PRO A 2 7.80 -27.87 10.51
C PRO A 2 9.15 -27.31 10.07
N GLN A 3 9.19 -26.82 8.84
CA GLN A 3 10.37 -26.21 8.25
C GLN A 3 10.54 -24.81 8.84
N GLN A 4 11.78 -24.35 8.95
CA GLN A 4 12.10 -23.03 9.49
C GLN A 4 12.91 -22.23 8.46
N TYR A 5 12.55 -20.97 8.31
CA TYR A 5 13.29 -19.98 7.53
C TYR A 5 13.63 -18.79 8.42
N HIS A 6 14.89 -18.35 8.38
CA HIS A 6 15.37 -17.21 9.13
C HIS A 6 15.68 -16.06 8.17
N ALA A 7 15.09 -14.90 8.41
CA ALA A 7 15.40 -13.65 7.74
C ALA A 7 16.13 -12.74 8.73
N THR A 8 17.30 -12.26 8.37
CA THR A 8 18.10 -11.38 9.22
C THR A 8 18.39 -10.08 8.47
N ASP A 9 18.13 -8.94 9.08
CA ASP A 9 18.61 -7.65 8.58
C ASP A 9 20.04 -7.39 9.11
N PRO A 10 21.06 -7.33 8.24
CA PRO A 10 22.44 -7.22 8.68
C PRO A 10 22.78 -5.87 9.34
N ASN A 11 21.98 -4.82 9.07
CA ASN A 11 22.26 -3.49 9.60
C ASN A 11 21.78 -3.33 11.05
N SER A 12 20.63 -3.89 11.39
CA SER A 12 20.06 -3.83 12.74
C SER A 12 20.36 -5.07 13.60
N GLY A 13 20.71 -6.20 12.97
CA GLY A 13 20.78 -7.49 13.64
C GLY A 13 19.40 -8.09 13.98
N LEU A 14 18.30 -7.48 13.49
CA LEU A 14 16.95 -8.01 13.67
C LEU A 14 16.80 -9.32 12.92
N GLU A 15 16.20 -10.32 13.57
CA GLU A 15 15.89 -11.62 12.98
C GLU A 15 14.40 -11.94 13.10
N VAL A 16 13.82 -12.45 12.02
CA VAL A 16 12.47 -13.01 11.95
C VAL A 16 12.57 -14.47 11.54
N THR A 17 11.91 -15.35 12.30
CA THR A 17 11.83 -16.78 11.99
C THR A 17 10.41 -17.13 11.54
N VAL A 18 10.29 -17.67 10.33
CA VAL A 18 9.04 -18.20 9.78
C VAL A 18 9.09 -19.72 9.93
N THR A 19 8.07 -20.29 10.58
CA THR A 19 7.96 -21.73 10.81
C THR A 19 6.65 -22.23 10.23
N GLY A 20 6.70 -23.31 9.44
CA GLY A 20 5.50 -23.89 8.84
C GLY A 20 5.79 -25.05 7.88
N ASP A 21 4.75 -25.48 7.18
CA ASP A 21 4.87 -26.47 6.12
C ASP A 21 5.05 -25.75 4.78
N PHE A 22 6.30 -25.68 4.30
CA PHE A 22 6.59 -24.97 3.05
C PHE A 22 6.35 -25.87 1.83
N PRO A 23 5.78 -25.31 0.75
CA PRO A 23 5.50 -26.04 -0.49
C PRO A 23 6.78 -26.59 -1.11
N ASP A 24 6.68 -27.71 -1.83
CA ASP A 24 7.84 -28.33 -2.49
C ASP A 24 8.33 -27.53 -3.70
N GLU A 25 7.44 -26.73 -4.30
CA GLU A 25 7.74 -25.87 -5.45
C GLU A 25 8.85 -24.86 -5.11
N PRO A 26 10.00 -24.89 -5.82
CA PRO A 26 11.12 -24.01 -5.55
C PRO A 26 10.77 -22.51 -5.62
N ASP A 27 9.93 -22.10 -6.56
CA ASP A 27 9.57 -20.69 -6.73
C ASP A 27 8.79 -20.16 -5.53
N ASP A 28 7.89 -20.95 -4.97
CA ASP A 28 7.14 -20.58 -3.77
C ASP A 28 8.07 -20.45 -2.55
N ARG A 29 9.05 -21.35 -2.42
CA ARG A 29 10.08 -21.26 -1.37
C ARG A 29 10.90 -19.97 -1.49
N VAL A 30 11.25 -19.58 -2.72
CA VAL A 30 11.94 -18.30 -2.99
C VAL A 30 11.06 -17.11 -2.63
N ARG A 31 9.76 -17.17 -2.92
CA ARG A 31 8.80 -16.12 -2.54
C ARG A 31 8.70 -15.99 -1.01
N ILE A 32 8.61 -17.09 -0.27
CA ILE A 32 8.63 -17.08 1.21
C ILE A 32 9.89 -16.38 1.72
N ALA A 33 11.05 -16.75 1.19
CA ALA A 33 12.33 -16.14 1.57
C ALA A 33 12.37 -14.63 1.29
N ARG A 34 11.90 -14.21 0.11
CA ARG A 34 11.85 -12.81 -0.30
C ARG A 34 10.91 -12.00 0.58
N THR A 35 9.69 -12.47 0.80
CA THR A 35 8.68 -11.80 1.63
C THR A 35 9.16 -11.67 3.08
N SER A 36 9.75 -12.72 3.65
CA SER A 36 10.28 -12.70 5.02
C SER A 36 11.42 -11.68 5.18
N ASN A 37 12.33 -11.61 4.19
CA ASN A 37 13.39 -10.60 4.17
C ASN A 37 12.84 -9.18 4.04
N LEU A 38 11.84 -8.97 3.17
CA LEU A 38 11.20 -7.67 3.01
C LEU A 38 10.56 -7.22 4.32
N PHE A 39 9.79 -8.09 4.96
CA PHE A 39 9.19 -7.82 6.26
C PHE A 39 10.24 -7.51 7.33
N THR A 40 11.32 -8.29 7.40
CA THR A 40 12.40 -8.05 8.37
C THR A 40 13.04 -6.67 8.19
N ARG A 41 13.32 -6.26 6.95
CA ARG A 41 13.85 -4.91 6.66
C ARG A 41 12.85 -3.82 6.99
N LEU A 42 11.57 -4.04 6.71
CA LEU A 42 10.50 -3.12 7.04
C LEU A 42 10.45 -2.87 8.57
N ILE A 43 10.42 -3.94 9.37
CA ILE A 43 10.42 -3.83 10.84
C ILE A 43 11.69 -3.16 11.34
N SER A 44 12.86 -3.54 10.81
CA SER A 44 14.14 -2.87 11.12
C SER A 44 14.05 -1.37 10.88
N THR A 45 13.52 -0.95 9.73
CA THR A 45 13.35 0.48 9.39
C THR A 45 12.47 1.20 10.40
N ILE A 46 11.34 0.61 10.80
CA ILE A 46 10.47 1.20 11.82
C ILE A 46 11.21 1.33 13.16
N LEU A 47 11.93 0.29 13.58
CA LEU A 47 12.66 0.28 14.85
C LEU A 47 13.79 1.32 14.90
N THR A 48 14.40 1.65 13.76
CA THR A 48 15.39 2.73 13.66
C THR A 48 14.79 4.14 13.77
N THR A 49 13.46 4.27 13.72
CA THR A 49 12.78 5.57 13.90
C THR A 49 12.99 6.08 15.33
N SER A 50 13.64 7.24 15.45
CA SER A 50 14.05 7.80 16.75
C SER A 50 12.86 8.28 17.59
N ASP A 51 11.92 8.99 16.97
CA ASP A 51 10.74 9.49 17.67
C ASP A 51 9.74 8.36 17.99
N PRO A 52 9.38 8.13 19.27
CA PRO A 52 8.44 7.09 19.64
C PRO A 52 7.02 7.30 19.11
N LYS A 53 6.59 8.54 18.85
CA LYS A 53 5.26 8.78 18.28
C LYS A 53 5.25 8.35 16.81
N ASP A 54 6.16 8.86 16.00
CA ASP A 54 6.32 8.47 14.59
C ASP A 54 6.50 6.95 14.43
N ARG A 55 7.28 6.32 15.32
CA ARG A 55 7.46 4.86 15.31
C ARG A 55 6.14 4.11 15.52
N ARG A 56 5.30 4.56 16.45
CA ARG A 56 3.97 3.96 16.70
C ARG A 56 3.03 4.16 15.53
N ASP A 57 3.05 5.34 14.92
CA ASP A 57 2.20 5.64 13.77
C ASP A 57 2.61 4.79 12.55
N ARG A 58 3.92 4.57 12.34
CA ARG A 58 4.44 3.66 11.31
C ARG A 58 4.06 2.21 11.55
N PHE A 59 4.09 1.73 12.80
CA PHE A 59 3.62 0.37 13.12
C PHE A 59 2.14 0.21 12.78
N ARG A 60 1.30 1.15 13.20
CA ARG A 60 -0.15 1.13 12.88
C ARG A 60 -0.40 1.10 11.38
N ALA A 61 0.30 1.94 10.61
CA ALA A 61 0.14 1.97 9.16
C ALA A 61 0.43 0.60 8.52
N ILE A 62 1.47 -0.09 8.98
CA ILE A 62 1.87 -1.39 8.44
C ILE A 62 0.96 -2.51 8.93
N GLU A 63 0.50 -2.47 10.18
CA GLU A 63 -0.52 -3.40 10.70
C GLU A 63 -1.77 -3.36 9.84
N THR A 64 -2.31 -2.17 9.58
CA THR A 64 -3.49 -2.01 8.72
C THR A 64 -3.27 -2.50 7.29
N GLN A 65 -2.09 -2.27 6.70
CA GLN A 65 -1.75 -2.78 5.37
C GLN A 65 -1.68 -4.31 5.33
N LEU A 66 -1.12 -4.93 6.38
CA LEU A 66 -1.03 -6.39 6.47
C LEU A 66 -2.40 -7.03 6.70
N GLU A 67 -3.26 -6.42 7.51
CA GLU A 67 -4.65 -6.84 7.69
C GLU A 67 -5.43 -6.76 6.37
N MET A 68 -5.28 -5.66 5.63
CA MET A 68 -5.92 -5.50 4.32
C MET A 68 -5.41 -6.53 3.31
N ALA A 69 -4.10 -6.77 3.28
CA ALA A 69 -3.51 -7.79 2.42
C ALA A 69 -4.01 -9.21 2.76
N ASP A 70 -4.14 -9.54 4.05
CA ASP A 70 -4.69 -10.82 4.51
C ASP A 70 -6.16 -10.99 4.09
N ALA A 71 -6.98 -9.96 4.29
CA ALA A 71 -8.38 -9.97 3.88
C ALA A 71 -8.54 -10.15 2.36
N LEU A 72 -7.70 -9.47 1.56
CA LEU A 72 -7.67 -9.65 0.10
C LEU A 72 -7.28 -11.07 -0.31
N ILE A 73 -6.27 -11.66 0.32
CA ILE A 73 -5.84 -13.04 0.05
C ILE A 73 -6.95 -14.04 0.42
N ARG A 74 -7.70 -13.77 1.49
CA ARG A 74 -8.86 -14.58 1.91
C ARG A 74 -10.11 -14.37 1.07
N GLY A 75 -10.15 -13.32 0.24
CA GLY A 75 -11.34 -12.92 -0.51
C GLY A 75 -12.43 -12.28 0.35
N ASP A 76 -12.09 -11.80 1.55
CA ASP A 76 -13.05 -11.17 2.48
C ASP A 76 -13.19 -9.67 2.17
N MET A 77 -14.01 -9.37 1.17
CA MET A 77 -14.20 -7.99 0.70
C MET A 77 -14.93 -7.09 1.71
N ALA A 78 -15.73 -7.67 2.61
CA ALA A 78 -16.39 -6.91 3.67
C ALA A 78 -15.36 -6.39 4.67
N GLU A 79 -14.39 -7.23 5.06
CA GLU A 79 -13.29 -6.85 5.93
C GLU A 79 -12.37 -5.80 5.26
N VAL A 80 -12.05 -5.96 3.97
CA VAL A 80 -11.28 -4.96 3.21
C VAL A 80 -11.96 -3.58 3.23
N GLN A 81 -13.27 -3.54 3.02
CA GLN A 81 -14.05 -2.29 3.03
C GLN A 81 -14.08 -1.65 4.42
N GLU A 82 -14.27 -2.44 5.47
CA GLU A 82 -14.23 -1.95 6.85
C GLU A 82 -12.86 -1.34 7.19
N LEU A 83 -11.78 -2.04 6.85
CA LEU A 83 -10.40 -1.57 7.06
C LEU A 83 -10.11 -0.29 6.28
N MET A 84 -10.55 -0.20 5.02
CA MET A 84 -10.38 0.99 4.20
C MET A 84 -11.18 2.19 4.74
N SER A 85 -12.43 1.98 5.14
CA SER A 85 -13.27 3.01 5.76
C SER A 85 -12.64 3.54 7.05
N ASN A 86 -12.18 2.63 7.92
CA ASN A 86 -11.49 2.99 9.16
C ASN A 86 -10.19 3.78 8.89
N THR A 87 -9.44 3.40 7.85
CA THR A 87 -8.24 4.11 7.42
C THR A 87 -8.56 5.53 6.98
N LEU A 88 -9.57 5.71 6.10
CA LEU A 88 -10.00 7.03 5.63
C LEU A 88 -10.49 7.93 6.79
N LYS A 89 -11.29 7.37 7.71
CA LYS A 89 -11.71 8.07 8.94
C LYS A 89 -10.52 8.50 9.80
N SER A 90 -9.51 7.64 9.93
CA SER A 90 -8.29 7.96 10.70
C SER A 90 -7.46 9.09 10.10
N MET A 91 -7.55 9.29 8.77
CA MET A 91 -6.93 10.41 8.05
C MET A 91 -7.78 11.69 8.07
N GLY A 92 -8.92 11.68 8.76
CA GLY A 92 -9.80 12.83 8.92
C GLY A 92 -10.83 12.99 7.80
N VAL A 93 -11.00 11.99 6.94
CA VAL A 93 -12.09 11.96 5.97
C VAL A 93 -13.40 11.71 6.71
N THR A 94 -14.31 12.67 6.62
CA THR A 94 -15.63 12.56 7.23
C THR A 94 -16.53 11.62 6.43
N GLU A 95 -17.57 11.06 7.05
CA GLU A 95 -18.55 10.22 6.35
C GLU A 95 -19.25 10.97 5.20
N GLU A 96 -19.42 12.29 5.35
CA GLU A 96 -19.98 13.16 4.30
C GLU A 96 -19.04 13.25 3.09
N GLN A 97 -17.73 13.47 3.31
CA GLN A 97 -16.73 13.49 2.24
C GLN A 97 -16.55 12.12 1.57
N LEU A 98 -16.70 11.04 2.33
CA LEU A 98 -16.68 9.68 1.80
C LEU A 98 -17.86 9.45 0.84
N LYS A 99 -19.04 9.91 1.23
CA LYS A 99 -20.25 9.82 0.40
C LYS A 99 -20.16 10.72 -0.85
N ASP A 100 -19.61 11.92 -0.70
CA ASP A 100 -19.39 12.83 -1.82
C ASP A 100 -18.37 12.25 -2.82
N ALA A 101 -17.31 11.60 -2.33
CA ALA A 101 -16.32 10.93 -3.16
C ALA A 101 -16.92 9.72 -3.90
N GLU A 102 -17.78 8.95 -3.24
CA GLU A 102 -18.53 7.85 -3.87
C GLU A 102 -19.44 8.37 -5.00
N GLU A 103 -20.20 9.44 -4.77
CA GLU A 103 -21.06 10.06 -5.79
C GLU A 103 -20.27 10.61 -6.98
N GLN A 104 -19.10 11.20 -6.74
CA GLN A 104 -18.24 11.72 -7.81
C GLN A 104 -17.61 10.59 -8.65
N LEU A 105 -17.11 9.53 -8.00
CA LEU A 105 -16.59 8.34 -8.68
C LEU A 105 -17.68 7.68 -9.52
N LYS A 106 -18.91 7.60 -9.00
CA LYS A 106 -20.08 7.08 -9.71
C LYS A 106 -20.37 7.84 -11.00
N GLN A 107 -20.43 9.17 -10.92
CA GLN A 107 -20.67 9.99 -12.10
C GLN A 107 -19.54 9.88 -13.13
N GLN A 108 -18.28 9.81 -12.69
CA GLN A 108 -17.14 9.69 -13.60
C GLN A 108 -17.13 8.34 -14.34
N LEU A 109 -17.42 7.24 -13.66
CA LEU A 109 -17.43 5.91 -14.25
C LEU A 109 -18.67 5.66 -15.13
N GLU A 110 -19.84 6.18 -14.75
CA GLU A 110 -21.02 6.23 -15.64
C GLU A 110 -20.71 7.01 -16.93
N SER A 111 -19.93 8.11 -16.84
CA SER A 111 -19.52 8.89 -18.01
C SER A 111 -18.49 8.18 -18.90
N LEU A 112 -17.70 7.27 -18.33
CA LEU A 112 -16.70 6.45 -19.00
C LEU A 112 -17.27 5.11 -19.53
N GLY A 113 -18.56 4.83 -19.29
CA GLY A 113 -19.21 3.58 -19.69
C GLY A 113 -18.70 2.35 -18.93
N SER A 114 -18.12 2.53 -17.75
CA SER A 114 -17.63 1.46 -16.88
C SER A 114 -18.72 0.93 -15.97
N ASP A 115 -18.64 -0.35 -15.62
CA ASP A 115 -19.65 -1.05 -14.80
C ASP A 115 -19.77 -0.44 -13.40
N PRO A 116 -20.98 0.01 -12.97
CA PRO A 116 -21.24 0.47 -11.61
C PRO A 116 -20.85 -0.53 -10.51
N GLY A 117 -20.70 -1.83 -10.84
CA GLY A 117 -20.21 -2.86 -9.92
C GLY A 117 -18.81 -2.58 -9.33
N ALA A 118 -17.91 -1.93 -10.08
CA ALA A 118 -16.56 -1.61 -9.62
C ALA A 118 -16.53 -0.57 -8.46
N ILE A 119 -17.57 0.26 -8.37
CA ILE A 119 -17.69 1.30 -7.33
C ILE A 119 -18.34 0.72 -6.09
N ASN A 120 -19.38 -0.08 -6.29
CA ASN A 120 -19.99 -0.87 -5.23
C ASN A 120 -18.97 -1.83 -4.59
N PHE A 121 -17.96 -2.29 -5.35
CA PHE A 121 -16.82 -3.05 -4.85
C PHE A 121 -15.91 -2.21 -3.93
N ILE A 122 -15.59 -0.97 -4.31
CA ILE A 122 -14.73 -0.07 -3.53
C ILE A 122 -15.46 0.43 -2.27
N PHE A 123 -16.76 0.74 -2.33
CA PHE A 123 -17.48 1.41 -1.23
C PHE A 123 -18.49 0.53 -0.48
N GLY A 124 -18.71 -0.72 -0.90
CA GLY A 124 -19.53 -1.69 -0.16
C GLY A 124 -21.04 -1.44 -0.23
N THR A 125 -21.50 -0.60 -1.15
CA THR A 125 -22.94 -0.42 -1.37
C THR A 125 -23.46 -1.61 -2.17
N SER A 126 -24.23 -2.49 -1.52
CA SER A 126 -24.89 -3.61 -2.22
C SER A 126 -25.75 -3.07 -3.36
N PRO A 127 -25.75 -3.69 -4.55
CA PRO A 127 -26.56 -3.25 -5.66
C PRO A 127 -28.04 -3.39 -5.26
N THR A 128 -28.72 -2.26 -5.07
CA THR A 128 -30.16 -2.25 -4.91
C THR A 128 -30.79 -2.59 -6.25
N ASP A 129 -31.25 -3.85 -6.35
CA ASP A 129 -32.41 -4.34 -7.09
C ASP A 129 -32.91 -3.44 -8.23
N SER A 130 -32.24 -3.50 -9.39
CA SER A 130 -32.90 -3.29 -10.68
C SER A 130 -31.99 -3.70 -11.84
N GLY A 131 -32.30 -4.87 -12.42
CA GLY A 131 -31.93 -5.24 -13.79
C GLY A 131 -30.72 -6.16 -13.90
N GLU A 132 -31.01 -7.45 -14.10
CA GLU A 132 -30.20 -8.47 -14.79
C GLU A 132 -28.69 -8.24 -14.84
N ILE A 133 -27.98 -8.80 -13.85
CA ILE A 133 -26.53 -9.02 -13.94
C ILE A 133 -26.36 -10.38 -14.63
N GLU A 134 -25.85 -10.37 -15.87
CA GLU A 134 -25.27 -11.57 -16.49
C GLU A 134 -24.20 -12.12 -15.53
N GLU A 135 -24.20 -13.44 -15.31
CA GLU A 135 -23.21 -14.13 -14.47
C GLU A 135 -21.82 -13.56 -14.77
N ILE A 136 -21.24 -12.85 -13.79
CA ILE A 136 -19.84 -12.43 -13.84
C ILE A 136 -19.04 -13.71 -13.78
N ASP A 137 -18.66 -14.20 -14.96
CA ASP A 137 -17.66 -15.23 -15.11
C ASP A 137 -16.41 -14.76 -14.36
N THR A 138 -15.85 -15.68 -13.60
CA THR A 138 -14.78 -15.47 -12.63
C THR A 138 -13.70 -14.52 -13.14
N LEU A 139 -13.24 -13.60 -12.27
CA LEU A 139 -12.11 -12.69 -12.46
C LEU A 139 -10.78 -13.47 -12.67
N GLU A 140 -10.65 -14.20 -13.77
CA GLU A 140 -9.39 -14.78 -14.25
C GLU A 140 -8.55 -13.77 -15.06
N ASP A 141 -9.08 -12.59 -15.39
CA ASP A 141 -8.45 -11.66 -16.35
C ASP A 141 -7.97 -10.32 -15.77
N VAL A 142 -7.80 -10.17 -14.45
CA VAL A 142 -6.99 -9.05 -13.93
C VAL A 142 -5.52 -9.46 -13.97
N SER A 143 -4.94 -9.48 -15.17
CA SER A 143 -3.50 -9.67 -15.34
C SER A 143 -2.78 -8.46 -14.74
N PHE A 144 -1.89 -8.69 -13.78
CA PHE A 144 -1.00 -7.68 -13.21
C PHE A 144 0.04 -7.16 -14.22
N GLU A 145 -0.03 -7.56 -15.49
CA GLU A 145 0.88 -7.12 -16.56
C GLU A 145 0.46 -5.77 -17.18
N ASP A 146 -0.76 -5.28 -16.90
CA ASP A 146 -1.28 -4.02 -17.46
C ASP A 146 -1.13 -2.79 -16.54
N ILE A 147 -0.62 -2.94 -15.32
CA ILE A 147 -0.28 -1.80 -14.45
C ILE A 147 1.14 -1.36 -14.80
N THR A 148 1.26 -0.27 -15.55
CA THR A 148 2.56 0.29 -15.89
C THR A 148 3.01 1.30 -14.84
N LEU A 149 4.33 1.50 -14.72
CA LEU A 149 4.92 2.50 -13.82
C LEU A 149 4.48 3.95 -14.14
N GLU A 150 3.75 4.16 -15.24
CA GLU A 150 3.23 5.45 -15.67
C GLU A 150 1.88 5.82 -15.01
N ASP A 151 1.18 4.85 -14.41
CA ASP A 151 -0.12 5.05 -13.74
C ASP A 151 0.03 5.58 -12.30
N PHE A 152 1.27 5.62 -11.79
CA PHE A 152 1.57 6.25 -10.50
C PHE A 152 1.80 7.76 -10.68
N PRO A 153 1.27 8.61 -9.78
CA PRO A 153 1.53 10.04 -9.82
C PRO A 153 3.04 10.30 -9.79
N LYS A 154 3.56 10.91 -10.86
CA LYS A 154 4.96 11.33 -10.94
C LYS A 154 5.20 12.37 -9.85
N ILE A 155 5.99 12.00 -8.84
CA ILE A 155 6.55 12.97 -7.89
C ILE A 155 7.53 13.81 -8.70
N THR A 156 7.10 15.00 -9.11
CA THR A 156 7.96 15.98 -9.75
C THR A 156 8.84 16.61 -8.67
N ASP A 157 10.13 16.26 -8.69
CA ASP A 157 11.18 16.98 -7.96
C ASP A 157 11.38 18.37 -8.58
N GLU A 158 10.42 19.27 -8.39
CA GLU A 158 10.61 20.70 -8.65
C GLU A 158 10.09 21.49 -7.46
N GLU A 159 10.98 21.74 -6.49
CA GLU A 159 11.13 23.02 -5.78
C GLU A 159 12.19 22.87 -4.67
N ASN A 160 13.47 23.07 -5.02
CA ASN A 160 14.41 23.83 -4.19
C ASN A 160 15.74 24.03 -4.93
N SER A 161 15.75 24.97 -5.87
CA SER A 161 16.97 25.61 -6.32
C SER A 161 16.68 27.04 -6.77
N ASP A 162 16.62 27.96 -5.81
CA ASP A 162 16.90 29.38 -6.02
C ASP A 162 17.89 29.77 -4.90
N GLU A 163 19.19 29.71 -5.16
CA GLU A 163 20.03 30.86 -5.58
C GLU A 163 19.85 32.12 -4.72
N GLN A 164 20.91 32.45 -3.96
CA GLN A 164 21.45 33.81 -3.98
C GLN A 164 22.97 33.81 -3.75
N THR A 165 23.66 33.94 -4.87
CA THR A 165 24.91 34.69 -5.16
C THR A 165 24.86 36.11 -4.52
N SER A 166 25.91 36.87 -4.21
CA SER A 166 27.32 36.97 -4.64
C SER A 166 28.04 38.11 -3.85
N HIS A 167 29.34 38.28 -4.13
CA HIS A 167 30.20 39.48 -3.96
C HIS A 167 30.81 39.76 -2.59
N ASP A 168 32.06 40.19 -2.42
CA ASP A 168 33.31 40.40 -3.21
C ASP A 168 34.37 40.61 -2.09
N ALA A 169 35.66 40.30 -2.19
CA ALA A 169 36.74 40.97 -2.92
C ALA A 169 38.03 40.44 -2.23
N GLU A 170 39.01 39.96 -3.00
CA GLU A 170 40.36 40.56 -3.12
C GLU A 170 41.26 40.55 -1.87
N ASP A 171 42.46 39.98 -2.10
CA ASP A 171 43.76 40.34 -1.54
C ASP A 171 43.93 40.48 -0.02
N GLU A 172 44.77 39.62 0.56
CA GLU A 172 46.09 40.09 0.98
C GLU A 172 47.06 38.95 1.35
N ASN A 173 48.31 39.26 1.10
CA ASN A 173 49.53 38.48 1.20
C ASN A 173 50.02 38.39 2.67
N THR A 174 51.06 37.58 2.90
CA THR A 174 51.87 37.42 4.14
C THR A 174 51.21 36.65 5.29
N ASN A 175 51.86 35.67 5.94
CA ASN A 175 53.27 35.45 6.23
C ASN A 175 53.54 33.96 6.52
#